data_AF-A0A0Q7CYI4-F1
#
_entry.id   AF-A0A0Q7CYI4-F1
#
_cell.length_a   1.000
_cell.length_b   1.000
_cell.length_c   1.000
_cell.angle_alpha   90.00
_cell.angle_beta   90.00
_cell.angle_gamma   90.00
#
_symmetry.space_group_name_H-M   'P 1'
#
loop_
_entity.id
_entity.type
_entity.pdbx_description
1 polymer ?
#
loop_
_entity_poly.entity_id
_entity_poly.type
_entity_poly.pdbx_seq_one_letter_code
_entity_poly.pdbx_strand_id
1 'polypeptide(L)'
;LRAGNQQIAWGEALFFRVADQPNGLDLRGHLFGIAAEEYSDTRRSALGLRANYRVNEKMDVDGFVQRFAPTLLPNGETGYNLIQDQFTVDQRPGYEDVKNKWNVGFRLKGEAGGFGYQAFAINRTNPDGVFKWSAAKGENVLPGTAFAVQPTGVWSAEEWFRGASNSRLNGIEGVATSMNFITAAGDPYGLVGLATACGAERAVYGDFKIGSKAAASCILDTFFTPGVAGPLRGWLSREYKRETVFGGGINRVFEGEPDSLLDQLIGRFEFSYTPNKHFTNPTLGDYIEKDEYQFAFIMEKYHKFTSAFPATYFVAQWLHKSRSDLFGRYLGGVGNTPGDNPSGQSGGFNAVALALQQPSPTLEYRFDFAILTDLKGGWYAQPGVKWKPTKSIQADLYLNAVYSQNKGEYRDFVDGLQHNNEIFARVAVVVCVEPAARRAGFDDDTHRPLAQPVLFSLCHRLRAGAMA
;
A
#
# COMPACT_ATOMS: atom_id res chain seq x y z
N LEU A 1 14.18 -23.86 10.33
CA LEU A 1 14.23 -22.60 11.11
C LEU A 1 15.00 -21.56 10.30
N ARG A 2 14.57 -20.29 10.30
CA ARG A 2 15.26 -19.16 9.66
C ARG A 2 15.30 -17.98 10.65
N ALA A 3 16.45 -17.32 10.76
CA ALA A 3 16.64 -16.18 11.65
C ALA A 3 17.38 -15.06 10.92
N GLY A 4 17.14 -13.82 11.32
CA GLY A 4 17.77 -12.62 10.76
C GLY A 4 16.76 -11.70 10.09
N ASN A 5 17.26 -10.83 9.22
CA ASN A 5 16.43 -9.88 8.49
C ASN A 5 15.72 -10.61 7.33
N GLN A 6 14.39 -10.71 7.39
CA GLN A 6 13.61 -11.50 6.43
C GLN A 6 12.34 -10.79 5.96
N GLN A 7 11.86 -11.13 4.77
CA GLN A 7 10.52 -10.80 4.29
C GLN A 7 9.65 -12.06 4.40
N ILE A 8 8.40 -11.90 4.80
CA ILE A 8 7.43 -12.98 4.93
C ILE A 8 6.25 -12.65 4.03
N ALA A 9 6.02 -13.51 3.02
CA ALA A 9 4.87 -13.45 2.14
C ALA A 9 3.99 -14.68 2.38
N TRP A 10 2.71 -14.44 2.67
CA TRP A 10 1.73 -15.50 2.90
C TRP A 10 0.57 -15.51 1.90
N GLY A 11 0.35 -14.41 1.16
CA GLY A 11 -0.65 -14.34 0.11
C GLY A 11 -0.16 -14.84 -1.23
N GLU A 12 -1.11 -15.21 -2.07
CA GLU A 12 -0.94 -15.73 -3.43
C GLU A 12 -1.44 -14.73 -4.48
N ALA A 13 -2.15 -13.68 -4.08
CA ALA A 13 -2.58 -12.60 -4.98
C ALA A 13 -1.40 -11.70 -5.40
N LEU A 14 -1.27 -11.48 -6.71
CA LEU A 14 -0.26 -10.60 -7.30
C LEU A 14 -0.56 -9.10 -7.14
N PHE A 15 -1.80 -8.65 -7.39
CA PHE A 15 -2.17 -7.23 -7.36
C PHE A 15 -2.73 -6.77 -6.02
N PHE A 16 -3.16 -7.71 -5.18
CA PHE A 16 -3.91 -7.42 -3.97
C PHE A 16 -3.25 -8.08 -2.77
N ARG A 17 -3.38 -7.44 -1.60
CA ARG A 17 -2.83 -7.94 -0.35
C ARG A 17 -3.97 -8.33 0.60
N VAL A 18 -4.44 -9.57 0.48
CA VAL A 18 -5.47 -10.14 1.38
C VAL A 18 -4.83 -11.06 2.42
N ALA A 19 -4.15 -12.14 2.02
CA ALA A 19 -3.38 -12.96 2.96
C ALA A 19 -1.95 -12.45 3.21
N ASP A 20 -1.45 -11.53 2.37
CA ASP A 20 -0.10 -10.96 2.48
C ASP A 20 -0.01 -9.81 3.50
N GLN A 21 -0.20 -10.15 4.77
CA GLN A 21 -0.26 -9.24 5.92
C GLN A 21 1.01 -9.17 6.81
N PRO A 22 2.01 -10.06 6.79
CA PRO A 22 3.11 -9.99 7.76
C PRO A 22 3.98 -8.71 7.70
N ASN A 23 4.32 -8.23 6.51
CA ASN A 23 5.30 -7.14 6.32
C ASN A 23 4.67 -5.85 5.78
N GLY A 24 5.24 -4.70 6.15
CA GLY A 24 4.96 -3.40 5.50
C GLY A 24 5.62 -3.29 4.13
N LEU A 25 5.35 -2.20 3.41
CA LEU A 25 5.90 -1.92 2.08
C LEU A 25 6.90 -0.74 2.09
N ASP A 26 7.88 -0.76 1.20
CA ASP A 26 8.75 0.39 0.89
C ASP A 26 8.22 1.05 -0.37
N LEU A 27 7.41 2.11 -0.18
CA LEU A 27 6.77 2.82 -1.28
C LEU A 27 7.59 4.03 -1.74
N ARG A 28 8.79 4.27 -1.17
CA ARG A 28 9.60 5.47 -1.46
C ARG A 28 10.08 5.56 -2.90
N GLY A 29 10.27 4.41 -3.57
CA GLY A 29 10.72 4.37 -4.97
C GLY A 29 9.61 4.76 -5.93
N HIS A 30 8.42 4.20 -5.75
CA HIS A 30 7.20 4.49 -6.50
C HIS A 30 6.01 3.73 -5.91
N LEU A 31 4.80 4.28 -6.11
CA LEU A 31 3.55 3.63 -5.69
C LEU A 31 3.15 2.44 -6.59
N PHE A 32 3.51 2.50 -7.88
CA PHE A 32 3.08 1.55 -8.91
C PHE A 32 4.27 0.84 -9.57
N GLY A 33 4.64 -0.30 -8.96
CA GLY A 33 5.52 -1.38 -9.44
C GLY A 33 5.45 -1.66 -10.95
N ILE A 34 6.37 -2.49 -11.46
CA ILE A 34 5.95 -3.34 -12.59
C ILE A 34 4.80 -4.19 -12.07
N ALA A 35 3.58 -3.93 -12.50
CA ALA A 35 2.37 -4.46 -11.89
C ALA A 35 2.20 -5.96 -12.13
N ALA A 36 2.86 -6.48 -13.17
CA ALA A 36 2.95 -7.90 -13.46
C ALA A 36 4.11 -8.59 -12.69
N GLU A 37 4.79 -7.90 -11.77
CA GLU A 37 5.75 -8.45 -10.81
C GLU A 37 5.13 -8.47 -9.40
N GLU A 38 5.46 -9.49 -8.61
CA GLU A 38 4.97 -9.62 -7.24
C GLU A 38 5.58 -8.55 -6.31
N TYR A 39 4.89 -8.19 -5.22
CA TYR A 39 5.36 -7.29 -4.15
C TYR A 39 6.70 -7.68 -3.47
N SER A 40 7.40 -8.72 -3.91
CA SER A 40 8.68 -9.17 -3.35
C SER A 40 9.69 -8.02 -3.22
N ASP A 41 9.76 -7.16 -4.24
CA ASP A 41 10.75 -6.09 -4.31
C ASP A 41 10.39 -4.87 -3.45
N THR A 42 9.13 -4.77 -3.00
CA THR A 42 8.65 -3.67 -2.15
C THR A 42 8.43 -4.08 -0.69
N ARG A 43 8.51 -5.36 -0.32
CA ARG A 43 8.31 -5.76 1.09
C ARG A 43 9.46 -5.27 1.98
N ARG A 44 9.12 -4.74 3.15
CA ARG A 44 10.11 -4.34 4.17
C ARG A 44 10.60 -5.56 4.92
N SER A 45 11.89 -5.86 4.81
CA SER A 45 12.53 -6.86 5.66
C SER A 45 12.60 -6.36 7.10
N ALA A 46 12.42 -7.28 8.05
CA ALA A 46 12.66 -7.00 9.46
C ALA A 46 13.31 -8.18 10.18
N LEU A 47 14.02 -7.88 11.28
CA LEU A 47 14.62 -8.88 12.15
C LEU A 47 13.54 -9.80 12.71
N GLY A 48 13.67 -11.11 12.50
CA GLY A 48 12.72 -12.07 13.03
C GLY A 48 13.24 -13.49 13.05
N LEU A 49 12.46 -14.35 13.71
CA LEU A 49 12.58 -15.79 13.70
C LEU A 49 11.37 -16.37 12.97
N ARG A 50 11.61 -17.30 12.06
CA ARG A 50 10.56 -18.04 11.35
C ARG A 50 10.82 -19.54 11.46
N ALA A 51 9.82 -20.28 11.87
CA ALA A 51 9.84 -21.72 11.96
C ALA A 51 8.80 -22.29 11.01
N ASN A 52 9.18 -23.30 10.24
CA ASN A 52 8.26 -24.10 9.46
C ASN A 52 8.48 -25.55 9.85
N TYR A 53 7.38 -26.26 10.06
CA TYR A 53 7.35 -27.65 10.48
C TYR A 53 6.35 -28.41 9.61
N ARG A 54 6.85 -29.43 8.91
CA ARG A 54 6.03 -30.34 8.13
C ARG A 54 5.45 -31.39 9.08
N VAL A 55 4.15 -31.31 9.33
CA VAL A 55 3.45 -32.21 10.26
C VAL A 55 3.33 -33.61 9.64
N ASN A 56 3.02 -33.66 8.35
CA ASN A 56 2.96 -34.88 7.56
C ASN A 56 3.16 -34.55 6.07
N GLU A 57 2.95 -35.53 5.19
CA GLU A 57 3.16 -35.34 3.75
C GLU A 57 2.32 -34.21 3.13
N LYS A 58 1.14 -33.90 3.72
CA LYS A 58 0.14 -32.98 3.18
C LYS A 58 -0.13 -31.75 4.03
N MET A 59 0.55 -31.57 5.18
CA MET A 59 0.27 -30.48 6.10
C MET A 59 1.55 -29.85 6.66
N ASP A 60 1.58 -28.52 6.64
CA ASP A 60 2.68 -27.69 7.15
C ASP A 60 2.15 -26.64 8.12
N VAL A 61 2.92 -26.39 9.18
CA VAL A 61 2.74 -25.25 10.06
C VAL A 61 3.90 -24.27 9.85
N ASP A 62 3.58 -23.00 9.71
CA ASP A 62 4.53 -21.89 9.54
C ASP A 62 4.23 -20.83 10.61
N GLY A 63 5.24 -20.46 11.38
CA GLY A 63 5.11 -19.49 12.47
C GLY A 63 6.24 -18.48 12.42
N PHE A 64 5.95 -17.24 12.81
CA PHE A 64 6.97 -16.19 12.88
C PHE A 64 6.81 -15.31 14.11
N VAL A 65 7.94 -14.75 14.54
CA VAL A 65 8.03 -13.60 15.44
C VAL A 65 8.99 -12.61 14.78
N GLN A 66 8.52 -11.41 14.48
CA GLN A 66 9.28 -10.42 13.71
C GLN A 66 9.11 -9.02 14.28
N ARG A 67 10.21 -8.26 14.38
CA ARG A 67 10.20 -6.88 14.85
C ARG A 67 9.38 -6.01 13.91
N PHE A 68 8.65 -5.04 14.47
CA PHE A 68 7.88 -4.09 13.67
C PHE A 68 8.76 -3.30 12.69
N ALA A 69 8.29 -3.18 11.45
CA ALA A 69 8.81 -2.27 10.44
C ALA A 69 7.63 -1.57 9.74
N PRO A 70 7.57 -0.23 9.74
CA PRO A 70 6.48 0.50 9.11
C PRO A 70 6.57 0.44 7.58
N THR A 71 5.43 0.65 6.93
CA THR A 71 5.38 0.99 5.52
C THR A 71 6.05 2.37 5.35
N LEU A 72 7.07 2.45 4.52
CA LEU A 72 7.74 3.72 4.22
C LEU A 72 6.98 4.43 3.11
N LEU A 73 6.52 5.64 3.42
CA LEU A 73 5.85 6.51 2.47
C LEU A 73 6.90 7.33 1.70
N PRO A 74 6.61 7.75 0.46
CA PRO A 74 7.38 8.76 -0.23
C PRO A 74 7.56 10.03 0.60
N ASN A 75 8.62 10.77 0.31
CA ASN A 75 8.83 12.07 0.95
C ASN A 75 7.71 13.05 0.55
N GLY A 76 7.47 14.04 1.42
CA GLY A 76 6.68 15.23 1.09
C GLY A 76 7.13 15.85 -0.23
N GLU A 77 6.23 16.57 -0.89
CA GLU A 77 6.57 17.34 -2.10
C GLU A 77 7.00 16.47 -3.31
N THR A 78 6.74 15.16 -3.27
CA THR A 78 6.97 14.25 -4.42
C THR A 78 5.66 13.83 -5.07
N GLY A 79 5.68 13.59 -6.39
CA GLY A 79 4.50 13.10 -7.14
C GLY A 79 3.99 11.73 -6.69
N TYR A 80 4.78 10.94 -5.97
CA TYR A 80 4.33 9.64 -5.49
C TYR A 80 3.68 9.71 -4.10
N ASN A 81 3.68 10.88 -3.45
CA ASN A 81 3.19 10.99 -2.09
C ASN A 81 1.65 10.87 -2.01
N LEU A 82 1.18 9.95 -1.19
CA LEU A 82 -0.25 9.71 -0.92
C LEU A 82 -0.85 10.78 0.00
N ILE A 83 -0.02 11.53 0.71
CA ILE A 83 -0.42 12.58 1.64
C ILE A 83 -0.20 13.91 0.95
N GLN A 84 -1.25 14.74 0.89
CA GLN A 84 -1.15 16.05 0.25
C GLN A 84 -0.13 16.94 0.94
N ASP A 85 0.53 17.79 0.15
CA ASP A 85 1.64 18.61 0.61
C ASP A 85 1.26 19.68 1.63
N GLN A 86 -0.03 19.99 1.73
CA GLN A 86 -0.58 20.83 2.81
C GLN A 86 -0.31 20.31 4.23
N PHE A 87 0.19 19.07 4.37
CA PHE A 87 0.53 18.45 5.64
C PHE A 87 2.03 18.16 5.78
N THR A 88 2.53 18.34 6.99
CA THR A 88 3.77 17.73 7.49
C THR A 88 3.39 16.53 8.35
N VAL A 89 4.00 15.37 8.08
CA VAL A 89 3.73 14.14 8.84
C VAL A 89 4.82 13.89 9.85
N ASP A 90 4.50 14.08 11.13
CA ASP A 90 5.36 13.67 12.23
C ASP A 90 5.22 12.17 12.50
N GLN A 91 6.17 11.41 11.98
CA GLN A 91 6.22 9.95 12.14
C GLN A 91 6.97 9.53 13.41
N ARG A 92 7.74 10.42 14.04
CA ARG A 92 8.68 10.04 15.10
C ARG A 92 7.98 9.55 16.37
N PRO A 93 7.00 10.27 16.97
CA PRO A 93 6.31 9.80 18.16
C PRO A 93 5.66 8.42 17.95
N GLY A 94 4.88 8.29 16.88
CA GLY A 94 4.19 7.03 16.59
C GLY A 94 5.15 5.87 16.33
N TYR A 95 6.30 6.11 15.69
CA TYR A 95 7.33 5.06 15.50
C TYR A 95 8.02 4.69 16.81
N GLU A 96 8.38 5.67 17.65
CA GLU A 96 9.03 5.44 18.94
C GLU A 96 8.17 4.54 19.86
N ASP A 97 6.85 4.68 19.80
CA ASP A 97 5.89 3.86 20.56
C ASP A 97 5.84 2.37 20.14
N VAL A 98 6.35 2.04 18.95
CA VAL A 98 6.21 0.70 18.36
C VAL A 98 7.53 0.10 17.86
N LYS A 99 8.63 0.85 17.80
CA LYS A 99 9.91 0.40 17.21
C LYS A 99 10.49 -0.86 17.84
N ASN A 100 10.13 -1.17 19.08
CA ASN A 100 10.59 -2.36 19.81
C ASN A 100 9.50 -3.42 19.98
N LYS A 101 8.31 -3.22 19.39
CA LYS A 101 7.21 -4.19 19.41
C LYS A 101 7.44 -5.29 18.37
N TRP A 102 6.91 -6.46 18.67
CA TRP A 102 7.05 -7.65 17.85
C TRP A 102 5.69 -8.09 17.30
N ASN A 103 5.66 -8.46 16.03
CA ASN A 103 4.55 -9.11 15.36
C ASN A 103 4.72 -10.61 15.50
N VAL A 104 3.61 -11.32 15.68
CA VAL A 104 3.59 -12.78 15.75
C VAL A 104 2.49 -13.30 14.84
N GLY A 105 2.74 -14.42 14.19
CA GLY A 105 1.71 -15.07 13.39
C GLY A 105 1.95 -16.56 13.26
N PHE A 106 0.84 -17.27 13.06
CA PHE A 106 0.79 -18.69 12.77
C PHE A 106 -0.04 -18.94 11.53
N ARG A 107 0.40 -19.85 10.69
CA ARG A 107 -0.29 -20.31 9.50
C ARG A 107 -0.24 -21.83 9.41
N LEU A 108 -1.40 -22.43 9.21
CA LEU A 108 -1.55 -23.82 8.81
C LEU A 108 -1.77 -23.85 7.30
N LYS A 109 -1.09 -24.76 6.61
CA LYS A 109 -1.36 -25.09 5.21
C LYS A 109 -1.54 -26.59 5.07
N GLY A 110 -2.39 -27.00 4.15
CA GLY A 110 -2.42 -28.39 3.76
C GLY A 110 -3.17 -28.64 2.48
N GLU A 111 -3.31 -29.93 2.15
CA GLU A 111 -4.00 -30.38 0.96
C GLU A 111 -4.97 -31.52 1.30
N ALA A 112 -6.20 -31.44 0.78
CA ALA A 112 -7.21 -32.48 0.92
C ALA A 112 -8.14 -32.51 -0.30
N GLY A 113 -8.37 -33.70 -0.87
CA GLY A 113 -9.34 -33.89 -1.96
C GLY A 113 -9.06 -33.09 -3.23
N GLY A 114 -7.78 -32.83 -3.55
CA GLY A 114 -7.37 -31.99 -4.68
C GLY A 114 -7.54 -30.49 -4.45
N PHE A 115 -7.80 -30.07 -3.20
CA PHE A 115 -7.80 -28.66 -2.79
C PHE A 115 -6.62 -28.40 -1.86
N GLY A 116 -5.88 -27.32 -2.14
CA GLY A 116 -5.00 -26.72 -1.15
C GLY A 116 -5.81 -25.79 -0.25
N TYR A 117 -5.49 -25.77 1.04
CA TYR A 117 -6.09 -24.84 1.99
C TYR A 117 -5.01 -24.19 2.86
N GLN A 118 -5.32 -22.99 3.34
CA GLN A 118 -4.54 -22.31 4.35
C GLN A 118 -5.45 -21.59 5.34
N ALA A 119 -4.99 -21.49 6.58
CA ALA A 119 -5.61 -20.68 7.62
C ALA A 119 -4.50 -20.00 8.42
N PHE A 120 -4.69 -18.74 8.79
CA PHE A 120 -3.71 -17.99 9.55
C PHE A 120 -4.35 -17.07 10.60
N ALA A 121 -3.56 -16.79 11.63
CA ALA A 121 -3.84 -15.79 12.64
C ALA A 121 -2.56 -14.98 12.89
N ILE A 122 -2.66 -13.66 12.80
CA ILE A 122 -1.54 -12.73 12.96
C ILE A 122 -1.93 -11.69 13.99
N ASN A 123 -1.09 -11.46 14.99
CA ASN A 123 -1.17 -10.29 15.84
C ASN A 123 -0.01 -9.37 15.46
N ARG A 124 -0.34 -8.27 14.77
CA ARG A 124 0.64 -7.34 14.21
C ARG A 124 0.32 -5.91 14.58
N THR A 125 1.35 -5.07 14.57
CA THR A 125 1.15 -3.62 14.47
C THR A 125 0.93 -3.27 13.01
N ASN A 126 -0.19 -2.61 12.68
CA ASN A 126 -0.52 -2.19 11.32
C ASN A 126 0.62 -1.30 10.77
N PRO A 127 1.32 -1.72 9.70
CA PRO A 127 2.47 -1.00 9.16
C PRO A 127 2.08 0.28 8.42
N ASP A 128 0.83 0.44 7.98
CA ASP A 128 0.37 1.59 7.22
C ASP A 128 0.06 2.80 8.14
N GLY A 129 -0.29 2.53 9.40
CA GLY A 129 -0.60 3.55 10.39
C GLY A 129 -1.90 4.31 10.12
N VAL A 130 -2.28 5.14 11.08
CA VAL A 130 -3.45 6.01 11.04
C VAL A 130 -3.03 7.44 11.38
N PHE A 131 -3.76 8.41 10.83
CA PHE A 131 -3.39 9.81 10.89
C PHE A 131 -4.43 10.59 11.71
N LYS A 132 -3.96 11.61 12.43
CA LYS A 132 -4.77 12.63 13.10
C LYS A 132 -3.97 13.92 13.23
N TRP A 133 -4.64 15.02 13.56
CA TRP A 133 -3.97 16.28 13.88
C TRP A 133 -2.94 16.10 15.01
N SER A 134 -1.81 16.79 14.88
CA SER A 134 -0.77 16.83 15.91
C SER A 134 -0.25 18.24 16.07
N ALA A 135 0.37 18.52 17.23
CA ALA A 135 0.93 19.84 17.49
C ALA A 135 2.05 20.13 16.48
N ALA A 136 1.98 21.31 15.86
CA ALA A 136 3.01 21.74 14.93
C ALA A 136 4.34 21.99 15.66
N LYS A 137 5.45 21.76 14.95
CA LYS A 137 6.81 21.88 15.51
C LYS A 137 7.68 22.70 14.56
N GLY A 138 8.71 23.34 15.12
CA GLY A 138 9.67 24.14 14.36
C GLY A 138 9.36 25.62 14.36
N GLU A 139 9.86 26.33 13.35
CA GLU A 139 9.70 27.78 13.20
C GLU A 139 8.28 28.15 12.74
N ASN A 140 7.84 29.36 13.10
CA ASN A 140 6.55 29.94 12.69
C ASN A 140 5.32 29.10 13.08
N VAL A 141 5.43 28.24 14.09
CA VAL A 141 4.32 27.49 14.66
C VAL A 141 3.34 28.44 15.34
N LEU A 142 2.04 28.23 15.11
CA LEU A 142 0.98 28.86 15.90
C LEU A 142 0.83 28.07 17.23
N PRO A 143 1.20 28.65 18.39
CA PRO A 143 1.30 27.91 19.64
C PRO A 143 0.05 27.13 20.03
N GLY A 144 0.24 25.87 20.41
CA GLY A 144 -0.85 25.00 20.87
C GLY A 144 -1.78 24.50 19.77
N THR A 145 -1.52 24.82 18.50
CA THR A 145 -2.33 24.38 17.34
C THR A 145 -1.61 23.31 16.51
N ALA A 146 -2.31 22.79 15.49
CA ALA A 146 -1.73 21.89 14.50
C ALA A 146 -1.11 22.61 13.28
N PHE A 147 -0.88 23.92 13.35
CA PHE A 147 -0.50 24.73 12.19
C PHE A 147 0.81 25.49 12.38
N ALA A 148 1.55 25.61 11.28
CA ALA A 148 2.68 26.51 11.15
C ALA A 148 2.46 27.42 9.94
N VAL A 149 2.85 28.69 10.07
CA VAL A 149 2.82 29.64 8.96
C VAL A 149 4.01 29.34 8.04
N GLN A 150 3.72 28.95 6.81
CA GLN A 150 4.75 28.55 5.84
C GLN A 150 4.36 28.98 4.42
N PRO A 151 5.28 29.53 3.62
CA PRO A 151 4.98 29.96 2.25
C PRO A 151 4.50 28.82 1.32
N THR A 152 4.88 27.58 1.62
CA THR A 152 4.42 26.36 0.91
C THR A 152 3.14 25.76 1.51
N GLY A 153 2.53 26.43 2.49
CA GLY A 153 1.24 26.06 3.06
C GLY A 153 0.07 26.43 2.14
N VAL A 154 -1.14 26.18 2.63
CA VAL A 154 -2.41 26.48 1.94
C VAL A 154 -2.71 27.98 2.04
N TRP A 155 -3.16 28.58 0.93
CA TRP A 155 -3.38 30.03 0.82
C TRP A 155 -4.85 30.46 0.78
N SER A 156 -5.78 29.54 0.55
CA SER A 156 -7.20 29.88 0.44
C SER A 156 -8.11 28.73 0.89
N ALA A 157 -9.35 29.06 1.23
CA ALA A 157 -10.35 28.03 1.50
C ALA A 157 -10.55 27.09 0.31
N GLU A 158 -10.49 27.60 -0.92
CA GLU A 158 -10.61 26.78 -2.14
C GLU A 158 -9.50 25.73 -2.25
N GLU A 159 -8.25 26.13 -2.00
CA GLU A 159 -7.12 25.22 -2.02
C GLU A 159 -7.24 24.17 -0.92
N TRP A 160 -7.63 24.57 0.30
CA TRP A 160 -7.92 23.65 1.41
C TRP A 160 -8.97 22.61 1.01
N PHE A 161 -10.12 23.03 0.48
CA PHE A 161 -11.18 22.11 0.10
C PHE A 161 -10.73 21.14 -0.99
N ARG A 162 -10.00 21.61 -2.00
CA ARG A 162 -9.47 20.75 -3.06
C ARG A 162 -8.52 19.70 -2.49
N GLY A 163 -7.57 20.10 -1.64
CA GLY A 163 -6.60 19.17 -1.07
C GLY A 163 -7.22 18.23 -0.03
N ALA A 164 -8.18 18.69 0.77
CA ALA A 164 -8.97 17.85 1.66
C ALA A 164 -9.75 16.78 0.89
N SER A 165 -10.47 17.17 -0.17
CA SER A 165 -11.18 16.24 -1.05
C SER A 165 -10.25 15.22 -1.69
N ASN A 166 -9.08 15.67 -2.16
CA ASN A 166 -8.06 14.79 -2.74
C ASN A 166 -7.51 13.76 -1.75
N SER A 167 -7.38 14.15 -0.47
CA SER A 167 -6.98 13.27 0.62
C SER A 167 -8.14 12.45 1.21
N ARG A 168 -9.36 12.55 0.67
CA ARG A 168 -10.58 11.94 1.22
C ARG A 168 -10.89 12.39 2.66
N LEU A 169 -10.55 13.63 2.96
CA LEU A 169 -10.82 14.30 4.22
C LEU A 169 -12.09 15.13 4.13
N ASN A 170 -12.81 15.25 5.24
CA ASN A 170 -13.92 16.17 5.35
C ASN A 170 -13.38 17.60 5.48
N GLY A 171 -13.47 18.37 4.40
CA GLY A 171 -12.96 19.75 4.36
C GLY A 171 -13.74 20.73 5.24
N ILE A 172 -14.96 20.41 5.70
CA ILE A 172 -15.77 21.27 6.58
C ILE A 172 -15.47 20.93 8.03
N GLU A 173 -15.77 19.71 8.46
CA GLU A 173 -15.62 19.29 9.86
C GLU A 173 -14.15 19.02 10.24
N GLY A 174 -13.26 18.88 9.26
CA GLY A 174 -11.82 18.91 9.49
C GLY A 174 -11.34 20.26 10.05
N VAL A 175 -12.02 21.37 9.73
CA VAL A 175 -11.74 22.70 10.31
C VAL A 175 -12.20 22.75 11.76
N ALA A 176 -13.41 22.29 12.08
CA ALA A 176 -13.87 22.18 13.46
C ALA A 176 -12.89 21.34 14.30
N THR A 177 -12.47 20.20 13.77
CA THR A 177 -11.57 19.29 14.48
C THR A 177 -10.19 19.91 14.72
N SER A 178 -9.67 20.69 13.77
CA SER A 178 -8.40 21.40 13.96
C SER A 178 -8.51 22.54 14.98
N MET A 179 -9.66 23.21 15.06
CA MET A 179 -9.95 24.22 16.09
C MET A 179 -10.12 23.57 17.48
N ASN A 180 -10.77 22.40 17.55
CA ASN A 180 -10.94 21.62 18.78
C ASN A 180 -9.62 21.02 19.30
N PHE A 181 -8.60 20.88 18.44
CA PHE A 181 -7.28 20.39 18.84
C PHE A 181 -6.52 21.39 19.72
N ILE A 182 -6.88 22.67 19.72
CA ILE A 182 -6.08 23.70 20.36
C ILE A 182 -5.92 23.42 21.86
N THR A 183 -4.66 23.28 22.27
CA THR A 183 -4.28 22.83 23.63
C THR A 183 -4.07 23.99 24.61
N ALA A 184 -4.30 25.22 24.17
CA ALA A 184 -4.14 26.42 25.00
C ALA A 184 -5.25 26.58 26.04
N ALA A 185 -4.97 27.30 27.12
CA ALA A 185 -6.01 27.68 28.08
C ALA A 185 -6.82 28.88 27.55
N GLY A 186 -8.14 28.75 27.50
CA GLY A 186 -9.03 29.79 26.97
C GLY A 186 -8.99 29.88 25.44
N ASP A 187 -9.56 30.93 24.85
CA ASP A 187 -9.64 31.13 23.40
C ASP A 187 -8.64 32.20 22.91
N PRO A 188 -7.32 31.91 22.85
CA PRO A 188 -6.30 32.90 22.55
C PRO A 188 -6.36 33.45 21.12
N TYR A 189 -7.09 32.78 20.24
CA TYR A 189 -7.21 33.15 18.82
C TYR A 189 -8.59 33.74 18.49
N GLY A 190 -9.45 33.97 19.49
CA GLY A 190 -10.79 34.54 19.28
C GLY A 190 -11.70 33.69 18.37
N LEU A 191 -11.50 32.37 18.38
CA LEU A 191 -12.19 31.42 17.50
C LEU A 191 -13.68 31.33 17.76
N VAL A 192 -14.14 31.52 19.00
CA VAL A 192 -15.58 31.54 19.31
C VAL A 192 -16.25 32.72 18.60
N GLY A 193 -15.63 33.90 18.68
CA GLY A 193 -16.13 35.10 17.99
C GLY A 193 -16.12 34.92 16.47
N LEU A 194 -15.01 34.40 15.92
CA LEU A 194 -14.88 34.12 14.50
C LEU A 194 -15.91 33.10 14.01
N ALA A 195 -16.04 31.94 14.68
CA ALA A 195 -16.97 30.89 14.32
C ALA A 195 -18.43 31.39 14.40
N THR A 196 -18.76 32.20 15.40
CA THR A 196 -20.08 32.83 15.54
C THR A 196 -20.35 33.78 14.36
N ALA A 197 -19.39 34.67 14.04
CA ALA A 197 -19.52 35.63 12.94
C ALA A 197 -19.64 34.94 11.57
N CYS A 198 -18.94 33.82 11.39
CA CYS A 198 -18.99 33.01 10.17
C CYS A 198 -20.22 32.08 10.10
N GLY A 199 -21.06 32.02 11.14
CA GLY A 199 -22.28 31.21 11.14
C GLY A 199 -22.02 29.70 11.29
N ALA A 200 -21.01 29.31 12.07
CA ALA A 200 -20.79 27.92 12.43
C ALA A 200 -22.00 27.36 13.22
N GLU A 201 -22.34 26.09 12.98
CA GLU A 201 -23.46 25.41 13.69
C GLU A 201 -23.27 25.42 15.21
N ARG A 202 -22.03 25.26 15.68
CA ARG A 202 -21.66 25.37 17.09
C ARG A 202 -20.32 26.09 17.24
N ALA A 203 -20.34 27.17 18.01
CA ALA A 203 -19.18 28.01 18.32
C ALA A 203 -18.85 27.94 19.82
N VAL A 204 -18.51 26.75 20.32
CA VAL A 204 -18.10 26.55 21.71
C VAL A 204 -16.62 26.17 21.73
N TYR A 205 -15.83 26.85 22.55
CA TYR A 205 -14.40 26.54 22.65
C TYR A 205 -14.21 25.08 23.11
N GLY A 206 -13.49 24.29 22.31
CA GLY A 206 -13.30 22.85 22.52
C GLY A 206 -14.44 21.95 22.04
N ASP A 207 -15.54 22.51 21.53
CA ASP A 207 -16.67 21.80 20.93
C ASP A 207 -17.24 22.58 19.72
N PHE A 208 -16.38 22.90 18.77
CA PHE A 208 -16.77 23.52 17.50
C PHE A 208 -17.43 22.50 16.56
N LYS A 209 -18.44 22.97 15.82
CA LYS A 209 -19.05 22.27 14.68
C LYS A 209 -19.33 23.30 13.58
N ILE A 210 -18.80 23.09 12.38
CA ILE A 210 -18.87 24.12 11.33
C ILE A 210 -20.19 24.02 10.55
N GLY A 211 -20.60 22.82 10.15
CA GLY A 211 -21.89 22.51 9.56
C GLY A 211 -22.09 22.93 8.10
N SER A 212 -21.35 23.92 7.58
CA SER A 212 -21.52 24.39 6.20
C SER A 212 -20.24 24.85 5.52
N LYS A 213 -20.24 24.77 4.17
CA LYS A 213 -19.17 25.32 3.33
C LYS A 213 -18.97 26.81 3.56
N ALA A 214 -20.04 27.59 3.67
CA ALA A 214 -19.97 29.04 3.84
C ALA A 214 -19.26 29.42 5.15
N ALA A 215 -19.62 28.75 6.26
CA ALA A 215 -18.96 28.96 7.53
C ALA A 215 -17.48 28.53 7.50
N ALA A 216 -17.19 27.36 6.91
CA ALA A 216 -15.82 26.88 6.76
C ALA A 216 -14.97 27.83 5.90
N SER A 217 -15.49 28.30 4.76
CA SER A 217 -14.84 29.29 3.89
C SER A 217 -14.51 30.57 4.65
N CYS A 218 -15.50 31.15 5.34
CA CYS A 218 -15.31 32.38 6.10
C CYS A 218 -14.19 32.25 7.16
N ILE A 219 -14.16 31.14 7.88
CA ILE A 219 -13.12 30.87 8.89
C ILE A 219 -11.75 30.72 8.23
N LEU A 220 -11.66 29.90 7.18
CA LEU A 220 -10.42 29.63 6.46
C LEU A 220 -9.85 30.87 5.78
N ASP A 221 -10.66 31.63 5.06
CA ASP A 221 -10.23 32.87 4.39
C ASP A 221 -9.76 33.92 5.42
N THR A 222 -10.35 33.92 6.62
CA THR A 222 -9.85 34.74 7.73
C THR A 222 -8.47 34.27 8.20
N PHE A 223 -8.25 32.97 8.39
CA PHE A 223 -6.93 32.44 8.76
C PHE A 223 -5.86 32.78 7.72
N PHE A 224 -6.20 32.66 6.44
CA PHE A 224 -5.28 32.89 5.34
C PHE A 224 -5.04 34.38 5.01
N THR A 225 -5.79 35.30 5.64
CA THR A 225 -5.60 36.73 5.43
C THR A 225 -4.20 37.19 5.86
N PRO A 226 -3.44 37.88 4.98
CA PRO A 226 -2.16 38.48 5.36
C PRO A 226 -2.33 39.46 6.52
N GLY A 227 -1.74 39.14 7.69
CA GLY A 227 -1.89 39.90 8.93
C GLY A 227 -2.64 39.18 10.06
N VAL A 228 -3.35 38.08 9.75
CA VAL A 228 -3.91 37.16 10.75
C VAL A 228 -2.94 36.01 11.00
N ALA A 229 -2.75 35.15 10.01
CA ALA A 229 -1.70 34.12 10.03
C ALA A 229 -1.01 34.00 8.67
N GLY A 230 -1.75 34.09 7.56
CA GLY A 230 -1.23 33.86 6.22
C GLY A 230 -1.25 32.37 5.86
N PRO A 231 -0.37 31.89 4.97
CA PRO A 231 -0.44 30.52 4.49
C PRO A 231 -0.12 29.50 5.60
N LEU A 232 -0.97 28.49 5.75
CA LEU A 232 -0.85 27.50 6.83
C LEU A 232 -0.51 26.11 6.31
N ARG A 233 0.48 25.48 6.94
CA ARG A 233 0.78 24.06 6.77
C ARG A 233 0.33 23.30 8.02
N GLY A 234 -0.47 22.27 7.82
CA GLY A 234 -1.00 21.42 8.87
C GLY A 234 -0.02 20.34 9.32
N TRP A 235 -0.11 19.89 10.57
CA TRP A 235 0.72 18.82 11.12
C TRP A 235 -0.11 17.60 11.50
N LEU A 236 0.31 16.43 11.02
CA LEU A 236 -0.32 15.16 11.30
C LEU A 236 0.63 14.25 12.05
N SER A 237 0.13 13.52 13.05
CA SER A 237 0.85 12.37 13.61
C SER A 237 0.42 11.11 12.90
N ARG A 238 1.39 10.27 12.51
CA ARG A 238 1.13 8.90 12.05
C ARG A 238 1.36 7.93 13.21
N GLU A 239 0.29 7.32 13.70
CA GLU A 239 0.34 6.33 14.78
C GLU A 239 0.11 4.91 14.24
N TYR A 240 0.75 3.91 14.84
CA TYR A 240 0.64 2.52 14.40
C TYR A 240 -0.12 1.68 15.43
N LYS A 241 -1.31 1.20 15.06
CA LYS A 241 -2.22 0.49 15.96
C LYS A 241 -2.01 -1.02 15.88
N ARG A 242 -2.19 -1.70 17.01
CA ARG A 242 -2.16 -3.16 17.06
C ARG A 242 -3.46 -3.71 16.50
N GLU A 243 -3.37 -4.75 15.71
CA GLU A 243 -4.52 -5.45 15.15
C GLU A 243 -4.27 -6.96 15.14
N THR A 244 -5.37 -7.71 15.19
CA THR A 244 -5.35 -9.15 14.97
C THR A 244 -6.01 -9.42 13.64
N VAL A 245 -5.35 -10.18 12.77
CA VAL A 245 -5.86 -10.54 11.45
C VAL A 245 -6.02 -12.05 11.40
N PHE A 246 -7.25 -12.49 11.18
CA PHE A 246 -7.58 -13.88 10.88
C PHE A 246 -7.78 -14.01 9.38
N GLY A 247 -7.46 -15.15 8.81
CA GLY A 247 -7.76 -15.37 7.41
C GLY A 247 -7.43 -16.77 6.95
N GLY A 248 -7.57 -16.96 5.66
CA GLY A 248 -7.31 -18.23 5.04
C GLY A 248 -7.57 -18.18 3.55
N GLY A 249 -7.49 -19.34 2.93
CA GLY A 249 -7.77 -19.48 1.52
C GLY A 249 -7.87 -20.92 1.08
N ILE A 250 -8.43 -21.11 -0.10
CA ILE A 250 -8.59 -22.40 -0.77
C ILE A 250 -8.08 -22.21 -2.19
N ASN A 251 -7.32 -23.16 -2.70
CA ASN A 251 -6.91 -23.21 -4.10
C ASN A 251 -7.19 -24.58 -4.72
N ARG A 252 -7.38 -24.58 -6.04
CA ARG A 252 -7.60 -25.79 -6.85
C ARG A 252 -7.05 -25.58 -8.25
N VAL A 253 -6.49 -26.66 -8.80
CA VAL A 253 -6.20 -26.78 -10.23
C VAL A 253 -7.41 -27.45 -10.88
N PHE A 254 -8.00 -26.82 -11.88
CA PHE A 254 -9.13 -27.37 -12.63
C PHE A 254 -8.63 -28.29 -13.74
N GLU A 255 -9.33 -29.39 -13.96
CA GLU A 255 -9.07 -30.35 -15.04
C GLU A 255 -10.21 -30.21 -16.04
N GLY A 256 -9.90 -29.70 -17.23
CA GLY A 256 -10.86 -29.42 -18.29
C GLY A 256 -10.58 -30.27 -19.53
N GLU A 257 -11.24 -29.97 -20.64
CA GLU A 257 -10.83 -30.56 -21.93
C GLU A 257 -9.39 -30.13 -22.26
N PRO A 258 -8.54 -31.03 -22.81
CA PRO A 258 -7.19 -30.69 -23.21
C PRO A 258 -7.15 -29.44 -24.08
N ASP A 259 -6.17 -28.57 -23.83
CA ASP A 259 -5.99 -27.29 -24.52
C ASP A 259 -7.15 -26.28 -24.35
N SER A 260 -8.11 -26.52 -23.47
CA SER A 260 -9.16 -25.54 -23.13
C SER A 260 -8.66 -24.47 -22.16
N LEU A 261 -9.44 -23.39 -21.99
CA LEU A 261 -9.15 -22.37 -20.98
C LEU A 261 -9.30 -22.88 -19.55
N LEU A 262 -10.13 -23.90 -19.31
CA LEU A 262 -10.36 -24.45 -17.97
C LEU A 262 -9.32 -25.49 -17.55
N ASP A 263 -8.67 -26.15 -18.51
CA ASP A 263 -7.65 -27.15 -18.21
C ASP A 263 -6.40 -26.54 -17.56
N GLN A 264 -5.95 -27.07 -16.42
CA GLN A 264 -4.84 -26.54 -15.62
C GLN A 264 -5.04 -25.08 -15.16
N LEU A 265 -6.26 -24.55 -15.18
CA LEU A 265 -6.57 -23.26 -14.59
C LEU A 265 -6.39 -23.37 -13.08
N ILE A 266 -5.65 -22.45 -12.46
CA ILE A 266 -5.51 -22.39 -11.01
C ILE A 266 -6.49 -21.34 -10.48
N GLY A 267 -7.50 -21.79 -9.76
CA GLY A 267 -8.42 -20.92 -9.03
C GLY A 267 -8.05 -20.83 -7.56
N ARG A 268 -8.09 -19.63 -7.00
CA ARG A 268 -7.81 -19.36 -5.59
C ARG A 268 -8.83 -18.41 -5.02
N PHE A 269 -9.20 -18.67 -3.78
CA PHE A 269 -10.00 -17.78 -2.96
C PHE A 269 -9.21 -17.46 -1.68
N GLU A 270 -9.07 -16.19 -1.35
CA GLU A 270 -8.49 -15.72 -0.09
C GLU A 270 -9.52 -14.89 0.68
N PHE A 271 -9.47 -14.97 2.00
CA PHE A 271 -10.21 -14.09 2.87
C PHE A 271 -9.38 -13.63 4.06
N SER A 272 -9.68 -12.44 4.57
CA SER A 272 -9.19 -11.98 5.87
C SER A 272 -10.26 -11.22 6.62
N TYR A 273 -10.16 -11.26 7.95
CA TYR A 273 -11.00 -10.55 8.91
C TYR A 273 -10.12 -9.90 9.96
N THR A 274 -10.28 -8.60 10.14
CA THR A 274 -9.60 -7.79 11.15
C THR A 274 -10.65 -7.14 12.05
N PRO A 275 -10.91 -7.68 13.26
CA PRO A 275 -11.76 -7.01 14.22
C PRO A 275 -11.14 -5.68 14.67
N ASN A 276 -11.98 -4.70 15.00
CA ASN A 276 -11.56 -3.47 15.67
C ASN A 276 -10.40 -2.74 14.94
N LYS A 277 -10.41 -2.79 13.61
CA LYS A 277 -9.40 -2.12 12.80
C LYS A 277 -9.56 -0.61 12.93
N HIS A 278 -8.44 0.06 13.17
CA HIS A 278 -8.41 1.51 13.28
C HIS A 278 -8.22 2.13 11.91
N PHE A 279 -8.97 3.19 11.64
CA PHE A 279 -8.87 4.00 10.44
C PHE A 279 -8.68 5.48 10.79
N THR A 280 -7.97 6.19 9.89
CA THR A 280 -7.96 7.65 9.87
C THR A 280 -9.39 8.17 9.71
N ASN A 281 -9.80 9.02 10.64
CA ASN A 281 -11.08 9.72 10.54
C ASN A 281 -10.98 10.79 9.43
N PRO A 282 -11.95 10.91 8.52
CA PRO A 282 -11.93 11.95 7.49
C PRO A 282 -11.80 13.38 8.06
N THR A 283 -12.19 13.61 9.31
CA THR A 283 -12.02 14.90 10.00
C THR A 283 -10.63 15.09 10.62
N LEU A 284 -9.76 14.06 10.58
CA LEU A 284 -8.46 13.97 11.26
C LEU A 284 -8.54 14.03 12.80
N GLY A 285 -9.72 13.76 13.38
CA GLY A 285 -9.92 13.63 14.81
C GLY A 285 -9.62 12.24 15.34
N ASP A 286 -10.36 11.83 16.37
CA ASP A 286 -10.24 10.49 16.94
C ASP A 286 -10.49 9.39 15.91
N TYR A 287 -9.72 8.31 16.03
CA TYR A 287 -9.74 7.20 15.10
C TYR A 287 -11.09 6.51 15.03
N ILE A 288 -11.40 6.00 13.84
CA ILE A 288 -12.58 5.18 13.62
C ILE A 288 -12.20 3.72 13.85
N GLU A 289 -12.92 3.04 14.73
CA GLU A 289 -12.77 1.61 14.99
C GLU A 289 -13.91 0.85 14.29
N LYS A 290 -13.56 -0.03 13.34
CA LYS A 290 -14.51 -0.89 12.62
C LYS A 290 -13.88 -2.22 12.25
N ASP A 291 -14.72 -3.23 12.24
CA ASP A 291 -14.41 -4.54 11.67
C ASP A 291 -14.24 -4.46 10.14
N GLU A 292 -13.19 -5.09 9.62
CA GLU A 292 -12.95 -5.20 8.18
C GLU A 292 -12.79 -6.65 7.73
N TYR A 293 -13.63 -7.05 6.76
CA TYR A 293 -13.46 -8.24 5.93
C TYR A 293 -12.89 -7.87 4.56
N GLN A 294 -12.04 -8.74 4.03
CA GLN A 294 -11.49 -8.66 2.69
C GLN A 294 -11.58 -10.03 2.00
N PHE A 295 -11.88 -10.04 0.71
CA PHE A 295 -11.95 -11.24 -0.12
C PHE A 295 -11.16 -11.03 -1.40
N ALA A 296 -10.48 -12.06 -1.87
CA ALA A 296 -9.93 -12.06 -3.22
C ALA A 296 -10.24 -13.38 -3.93
N PHE A 297 -10.61 -13.27 -5.21
CA PHE A 297 -10.65 -14.41 -6.13
C PHE A 297 -9.56 -14.22 -7.17
N ILE A 298 -8.77 -15.26 -7.40
CA ILE A 298 -7.62 -15.24 -8.30
C ILE A 298 -7.74 -16.40 -9.27
N MET A 299 -7.62 -16.11 -10.55
CA MET A 299 -7.49 -17.09 -11.62
C MET A 299 -6.15 -16.90 -12.29
N GLU A 300 -5.36 -17.96 -12.40
CA GLU A 300 -4.03 -17.93 -12.97
C GLU A 300 -3.88 -19.07 -13.98
N LYS A 301 -3.27 -18.77 -15.14
CA LYS A 301 -3.06 -19.75 -16.19
C LYS A 301 -1.90 -19.41 -17.11
N TYR A 302 -1.22 -20.44 -17.59
CA TYR A 302 -0.46 -20.41 -18.83
C TYR A 302 -1.31 -21.03 -19.93
N HIS A 303 -1.54 -20.31 -21.03
CA HIS A 303 -2.34 -20.81 -22.14
C HIS A 303 -1.68 -20.53 -23.48
N LYS A 304 -1.69 -21.54 -24.35
CA LYS A 304 -1.12 -21.42 -25.69
C LYS A 304 -2.21 -21.13 -26.71
N PHE A 305 -2.42 -19.85 -27.03
CA PHE A 305 -3.43 -19.44 -28.02
C PHE A 305 -3.07 -19.82 -29.46
N THR A 306 -1.76 -19.87 -29.77
CA THR A 306 -1.28 -20.24 -31.11
C THR A 306 -0.06 -21.15 -30.99
N SER A 307 0.15 -22.04 -31.97
CA SER A 307 1.31 -22.93 -31.99
C SER A 307 2.64 -22.18 -32.15
N ALA A 308 2.61 -21.02 -32.81
CA ALA A 308 3.76 -20.20 -33.17
C ALA A 308 4.35 -19.42 -31.98
N PHE A 309 3.55 -19.13 -30.95
CA PHE A 309 4.00 -18.38 -29.77
C PHE A 309 4.08 -19.29 -28.54
N PRO A 310 5.01 -18.99 -27.60
CA PRO A 310 4.98 -19.56 -26.25
C PRO A 310 3.66 -19.26 -25.54
N ALA A 311 3.34 -20.03 -24.50
CA ALA A 311 2.14 -19.83 -23.71
C ALA A 311 2.11 -18.41 -23.10
N THR A 312 0.96 -17.75 -23.21
CA THR A 312 0.67 -16.51 -22.51
C THR A 312 0.40 -16.84 -21.05
N TYR A 313 1.10 -16.16 -20.14
CA TYR A 313 0.70 -16.14 -18.76
C TYR A 313 -0.40 -15.10 -18.58
N PHE A 314 -1.47 -15.44 -17.86
CA PHE A 314 -2.44 -14.47 -17.44
C PHE A 314 -2.95 -14.73 -16.03
N VAL A 315 -3.26 -13.63 -15.34
CA VAL A 315 -3.86 -13.64 -14.02
C VAL A 315 -5.00 -12.64 -13.96
N ALA A 316 -6.17 -13.10 -13.57
CA ALA A 316 -7.33 -12.25 -13.29
C ALA A 316 -7.63 -12.28 -11.80
N GLN A 317 -7.86 -11.12 -11.20
CA GLN A 317 -8.14 -10.99 -9.78
C GLN A 317 -9.35 -10.11 -9.55
N TRP A 318 -10.18 -10.50 -8.59
CA TRP A 318 -11.21 -9.64 -8.02
C TRP A 318 -10.92 -9.49 -6.53
N LEU A 319 -11.01 -8.27 -6.02
CA LEU A 319 -10.86 -7.89 -4.62
C LEU A 319 -12.16 -7.29 -4.12
N HIS A 320 -12.56 -7.65 -2.91
CA HIS A 320 -13.57 -6.94 -2.13
C HIS A 320 -12.98 -6.53 -0.78
N LYS A 321 -13.24 -5.29 -0.35
CA LYS A 321 -12.91 -4.80 1.00
C LYS A 321 -14.11 -4.06 1.59
N SER A 322 -14.51 -4.44 2.80
CA SER A 322 -15.75 -3.92 3.41
C SER A 322 -15.66 -2.51 4.00
N ARG A 323 -14.45 -2.00 4.28
CA ARG A 323 -14.25 -0.72 4.99
C ARG A 323 -13.19 0.21 4.40
N SER A 324 -12.20 -0.31 3.68
CA SER A 324 -11.16 0.51 3.07
C SER A 324 -10.97 0.30 1.58
N ASP A 325 -10.36 1.28 0.92
CA ASP A 325 -9.96 1.22 -0.48
C ASP A 325 -8.68 0.41 -0.71
N LEU A 326 -8.16 0.42 -1.94
CA LEU A 326 -6.90 -0.23 -2.33
C LEU A 326 -5.71 0.13 -1.41
N PHE A 327 -5.66 1.37 -0.91
CA PHE A 327 -4.56 1.91 -0.11
C PHE A 327 -4.82 1.85 1.41
N GLY A 328 -5.95 1.27 1.84
CA GLY A 328 -6.29 1.18 3.25
C GLY A 328 -6.96 2.42 3.84
N ARG A 329 -7.37 3.40 3.01
CA ARG A 329 -8.13 4.58 3.45
C ARG A 329 -9.59 4.22 3.69
N TYR A 330 -10.21 4.80 4.72
CA TYR A 330 -11.60 4.53 5.08
C TYR A 330 -12.59 4.96 3.99
N LEU A 331 -13.55 4.10 3.69
CA LEU A 331 -14.58 4.34 2.66
C LEU A 331 -15.57 5.46 3.02
N GLY A 332 -15.66 5.86 4.29
CA GLY A 332 -16.46 7.01 4.69
C GLY A 332 -15.91 8.35 4.19
N GLY A 333 -14.67 8.41 3.69
CA GLY A 333 -14.09 9.60 3.08
C GLY A 333 -14.27 9.71 1.56
N VAL A 334 -14.90 8.72 0.92
CA VAL A 334 -15.10 8.66 -0.54
C VAL A 334 -16.28 9.54 -0.98
N GLY A 335 -16.24 10.03 -2.22
CA GLY A 335 -17.32 10.81 -2.82
C GLY A 335 -17.38 12.19 -2.18
N ASN A 336 -16.36 12.97 -2.46
CA ASN A 336 -15.95 14.13 -1.69
C ASN A 336 -15.66 15.29 -2.65
N THR A 337 -16.68 16.06 -2.99
CA THR A 337 -16.56 17.25 -3.82
C THR A 337 -15.98 18.42 -2.99
N PRO A 338 -15.11 19.28 -3.53
CA PRO A 338 -14.52 20.40 -2.80
C PRO A 338 -15.55 21.33 -2.14
N GLY A 339 -15.57 21.29 -0.80
CA GLY A 339 -16.46 22.08 0.04
C GLY A 339 -17.77 21.38 0.38
N ASP A 340 -17.91 20.09 0.07
CA ASP A 340 -19.02 19.25 0.52
C ASP A 340 -18.54 18.23 1.56
N ASN A 341 -19.47 17.67 2.33
CA ASN A 341 -19.17 16.53 3.20
C ASN A 341 -18.95 15.27 2.34
N PRO A 342 -18.00 14.39 2.70
CA PRO A 342 -17.86 13.10 2.03
C PRO A 342 -19.17 12.30 2.17
N SER A 343 -19.70 11.83 1.04
CA SER A 343 -20.91 10.99 1.00
C SER A 343 -20.67 9.58 1.54
N GLY A 344 -19.42 9.13 1.51
CA GLY A 344 -19.03 7.78 1.87
C GLY A 344 -19.45 6.74 0.82
N GLN A 345 -18.85 5.55 0.91
CA GLN A 345 -19.18 4.44 0.02
C GLN A 345 -19.78 3.26 0.78
N SER A 346 -21.04 2.96 0.48
CA SER A 346 -21.72 1.74 0.92
C SER A 346 -21.43 0.55 -0.01
N GLY A 347 -21.55 -0.67 0.51
CA GLY A 347 -21.37 -1.90 -0.30
C GLY A 347 -19.91 -2.32 -0.51
N GLY A 348 -18.96 -1.66 0.15
CA GLY A 348 -17.53 -2.00 0.10
C GLY A 348 -16.83 -1.53 -1.17
N PHE A 349 -15.51 -1.62 -1.16
CA PHE A 349 -14.61 -1.40 -2.29
C PHE A 349 -14.47 -2.69 -3.08
N ASN A 350 -14.66 -2.61 -4.39
CA ASN A 350 -14.43 -3.74 -5.29
C ASN A 350 -13.37 -3.34 -6.30
N ALA A 351 -12.44 -4.22 -6.62
CA ALA A 351 -11.49 -3.97 -7.69
C ALA A 351 -11.28 -5.22 -8.54
N VAL A 352 -11.06 -5.03 -9.83
CA VAL A 352 -10.76 -6.09 -10.79
C VAL A 352 -9.44 -5.77 -11.46
N ALA A 353 -8.53 -6.74 -11.46
CA ALA A 353 -7.23 -6.65 -12.11
C ALA A 353 -7.05 -7.78 -13.13
N LEU A 354 -6.35 -7.49 -14.21
CA LEU A 354 -5.89 -8.46 -15.20
C LEU A 354 -4.42 -8.15 -15.51
N ALA A 355 -3.55 -9.15 -15.45
CA ALA A 355 -2.22 -9.09 -16.05
C ALA A 355 -2.03 -10.18 -17.09
N LEU A 356 -1.27 -9.85 -18.13
CA LEU A 356 -0.89 -10.71 -19.25
C LEU A 356 0.63 -10.60 -19.44
N GLN A 357 1.29 -11.71 -19.76
CA GLN A 357 2.67 -11.73 -20.23
C GLN A 357 2.78 -12.67 -21.43
N GLN A 358 3.19 -12.15 -22.59
CA GLN A 358 3.38 -12.89 -23.83
C GLN A 358 4.86 -12.87 -24.25
N PRO A 359 5.59 -13.98 -24.12
CA PRO A 359 6.92 -14.11 -24.71
C PRO A 359 6.86 -14.17 -26.24
N SER A 360 7.87 -13.63 -26.93
CA SER A 360 8.06 -13.83 -28.37
C SER A 360 8.54 -15.25 -28.67
N PRO A 361 8.43 -15.74 -29.92
CA PRO A 361 8.94 -17.06 -30.30
C PRO A 361 10.46 -17.20 -30.07
N THR A 362 11.20 -16.10 -30.15
CA THR A 362 12.65 -16.06 -29.89
C THR A 362 12.99 -15.94 -28.40
N LEU A 363 12.00 -15.70 -27.52
CA LEU A 363 12.14 -15.35 -26.10
C LEU A 363 12.96 -14.08 -25.84
N GLU A 364 13.35 -13.36 -26.90
CA GLU A 364 14.08 -12.10 -26.82
C GLU A 364 13.18 -10.97 -26.32
N TYR A 365 11.89 -11.02 -26.63
CA TYR A 365 10.91 -10.03 -26.19
C TYR A 365 9.86 -10.68 -25.29
N ARG A 366 9.37 -9.92 -24.31
CA ARG A 366 8.15 -10.24 -23.57
C ARG A 366 7.27 -9.01 -23.50
N PHE A 367 6.04 -9.15 -23.97
CA PHE A 367 5.03 -8.09 -23.89
C PHE A 367 4.21 -8.29 -22.64
N ASP A 368 4.20 -7.29 -21.77
CA ASP A 368 3.46 -7.30 -20.52
C ASP A 368 2.31 -6.31 -20.62
N PHE A 369 1.17 -6.66 -20.05
CA PHE A 369 0.05 -5.74 -19.92
C PHE A 369 -0.63 -5.98 -18.58
N ALA A 370 -0.84 -4.92 -17.80
CA ALA A 370 -1.67 -4.95 -16.62
C ALA A 370 -2.78 -3.91 -16.72
N ILE A 371 -3.96 -4.22 -16.19
CA ILE A 371 -5.07 -3.28 -16.04
C ILE A 371 -5.77 -3.54 -14.70
N LEU A 372 -6.21 -2.46 -14.04
CA LEU A 372 -6.91 -2.47 -12.76
C LEU A 372 -8.02 -1.43 -12.80
N THR A 373 -9.21 -1.78 -12.30
CA THR A 373 -10.31 -0.84 -12.08
C THR A 373 -11.01 -1.11 -10.76
N ASP A 374 -11.56 -0.08 -10.14
CA ASP A 374 -12.41 -0.21 -8.95
C ASP A 374 -13.91 -0.31 -9.27
N LEU A 375 -14.27 -0.46 -10.56
CA LEU A 375 -15.65 -0.49 -11.05
C LEU A 375 -16.45 0.78 -10.73
N LYS A 376 -15.79 1.84 -10.26
CA LYS A 376 -16.36 3.15 -9.94
C LYS A 376 -15.85 4.26 -10.84
N GLY A 377 -15.03 3.92 -11.83
CA GLY A 377 -14.53 4.85 -12.84
C GLY A 377 -13.03 5.14 -12.73
N GLY A 378 -12.35 4.55 -11.75
CA GLY A 378 -10.90 4.58 -11.65
C GLY A 378 -10.27 3.47 -12.50
N TRP A 379 -9.22 3.81 -13.22
CA TRP A 379 -8.49 2.92 -14.11
C TRP A 379 -6.98 3.12 -13.97
N TYR A 380 -6.28 2.01 -13.88
CA TYR A 380 -4.83 1.93 -14.02
C TYR A 380 -4.51 0.93 -15.13
N ALA A 381 -3.62 1.29 -16.04
CA ALA A 381 -3.12 0.40 -17.08
C ALA A 381 -1.60 0.53 -17.19
N GLN A 382 -0.93 -0.59 -17.43
CA GLN A 382 0.51 -0.67 -17.59
C GLN A 382 0.90 -1.62 -18.71
N PRO A 383 0.90 -1.16 -19.98
CA PRO A 383 1.58 -1.88 -21.05
C PRO A 383 3.10 -1.74 -20.89
N GLY A 384 3.83 -2.78 -21.25
CA GLY A 384 5.28 -2.74 -21.29
C GLY A 384 5.90 -3.82 -22.15
N VAL A 385 7.20 -3.66 -22.37
CA VAL A 385 8.03 -4.60 -23.11
C VAL A 385 9.31 -4.84 -22.35
N LYS A 386 9.67 -6.11 -22.21
CA LYS A 386 11.01 -6.54 -21.81
C LYS A 386 11.76 -7.02 -23.03
N TRP A 387 12.99 -6.55 -23.18
CA TRP A 387 13.92 -6.95 -24.23
C TRP A 387 15.16 -7.55 -23.61
N LYS A 388 15.46 -8.79 -23.98
CA LYS A 388 16.58 -9.58 -23.49
C LYS A 388 17.40 -10.10 -24.68
N PRO A 389 18.21 -9.24 -25.32
CA PRO A 389 19.00 -9.61 -26.50
C PRO A 389 20.08 -10.63 -26.20
N THR A 390 20.53 -10.70 -24.95
CA THR A 390 21.57 -11.63 -24.50
C THR A 390 21.22 -12.16 -23.11
N LYS A 391 21.98 -13.13 -22.63
CA LYS A 391 21.81 -13.65 -21.27
C LYS A 391 22.17 -12.62 -20.18
N SER A 392 22.98 -11.62 -20.51
CA SER A 392 23.56 -10.67 -19.57
C SER A 392 22.95 -9.27 -19.66
N ILE A 393 22.13 -8.97 -20.67
CA ILE A 393 21.50 -7.65 -20.84
C ILE A 393 20.00 -7.83 -20.86
N GLN A 394 19.31 -7.04 -20.06
CA GLN A 394 17.86 -6.88 -20.10
C GLN A 394 17.53 -5.38 -20.05
N ALA A 395 16.64 -4.94 -20.94
CA ALA A 395 16.04 -3.62 -20.90
C ALA A 395 14.53 -3.76 -20.83
N ASP A 396 13.91 -3.05 -19.90
CA ASP A 396 12.47 -3.01 -19.72
C ASP A 396 11.98 -1.59 -19.98
N LEU A 397 10.82 -1.45 -20.64
CA LEU A 397 10.14 -0.17 -20.86
C LEU A 397 8.66 -0.34 -20.54
N TYR A 398 8.12 0.54 -19.69
CA TYR A 398 6.73 0.52 -19.25
C TYR A 398 6.13 1.92 -19.26
N LEU A 399 4.82 1.97 -19.52
CA LEU A 399 3.98 3.16 -19.34
C LEU A 399 3.05 2.91 -18.16
N ASN A 400 3.05 3.78 -17.17
CA ASN A 400 2.01 3.87 -16.14
C ASN A 400 0.94 4.86 -16.62
N ALA A 401 -0.28 4.38 -16.81
CA ALA A 401 -1.43 5.20 -17.19
C ALA A 401 -2.53 5.09 -16.13
N VAL A 402 -2.93 6.24 -15.59
CA VAL A 402 -3.91 6.41 -14.53
C VAL A 402 -5.01 7.34 -15.03
N TYR A 403 -6.27 6.93 -14.89
CA TYR A 403 -7.41 7.65 -15.39
C TYR A 403 -8.63 7.55 -14.46
N SER A 404 -9.25 8.69 -14.17
CA SER A 404 -10.51 8.79 -13.43
C SER A 404 -11.60 9.30 -14.38
N GLN A 405 -12.75 8.63 -14.36
CA GLN A 405 -13.97 9.09 -15.03
C GLN A 405 -14.68 10.21 -14.27
N ASN A 406 -14.50 10.30 -12.94
CA ASN A 406 -15.22 11.23 -12.06
C ASN A 406 -14.31 12.34 -11.52
N LYS A 407 -13.48 12.93 -12.39
CA LYS A 407 -12.52 13.97 -11.99
C LYS A 407 -13.21 15.08 -11.20
N GLY A 408 -12.71 15.34 -9.99
CA GLY A 408 -13.22 16.39 -9.10
C GLY A 408 -14.32 15.94 -8.13
N GLU A 409 -14.86 14.72 -8.27
CA GLU A 409 -15.82 14.15 -7.32
C GLU A 409 -15.15 13.23 -6.29
N TYR A 410 -13.90 12.82 -6.53
CA TYR A 410 -13.07 12.01 -5.62
C TYR A 410 -13.74 10.69 -5.18
N ARG A 411 -14.23 9.93 -6.17
CA ARG A 411 -15.08 8.74 -6.02
C ARG A 411 -14.36 7.42 -6.30
N ASP A 412 -13.15 7.46 -6.81
CA ASP A 412 -12.43 6.29 -7.27
C ASP A 412 -11.02 6.19 -6.67
N PHE A 413 -10.38 5.03 -6.84
CA PHE A 413 -9.09 4.74 -6.20
C PHE A 413 -7.95 5.60 -6.76
N VAL A 414 -8.05 6.08 -7.99
CA VAL A 414 -6.97 6.82 -8.64
C VAL A 414 -6.98 8.32 -8.34
N ASP A 415 -7.97 8.76 -7.58
CA ASP A 415 -8.07 10.12 -7.12
C ASP A 415 -6.84 10.53 -6.29
N GLY A 416 -6.21 11.61 -6.75
CA GLY A 416 -4.95 12.12 -6.24
C GLY A 416 -3.71 11.51 -6.86
N LEU A 417 -3.87 10.58 -7.80
CA LEU A 417 -2.77 9.88 -8.46
C LEU A 417 -2.71 10.19 -9.96
N GLN A 418 -3.60 11.01 -10.49
CA GLN A 418 -3.69 11.27 -11.94
C GLN A 418 -2.46 11.98 -12.53
N HIS A 419 -1.60 12.55 -11.69
CA HIS A 419 -0.32 13.13 -12.10
C HIS A 419 0.81 12.09 -12.25
N ASN A 420 0.56 10.83 -11.87
CA ASN A 420 1.54 9.74 -11.96
C ASN A 420 1.54 9.00 -13.32
N ASN A 421 1.15 9.70 -14.39
CA ASN A 421 1.30 9.18 -15.74
C ASN A 421 2.76 9.31 -16.15
N GLU A 422 3.44 8.18 -16.27
CA GLU A 422 4.90 8.17 -16.47
C GLU A 422 5.33 7.03 -17.40
N ILE A 423 6.46 7.24 -18.07
CA ILE A 423 7.19 6.19 -18.76
C ILE A 423 8.45 5.93 -17.96
N PHE A 424 8.70 4.67 -17.61
CA PHE A 424 9.95 4.28 -16.96
C PHE A 424 10.67 3.20 -17.75
N ALA A 425 11.99 3.26 -17.71
CA ALA A 425 12.86 2.26 -18.31
C ALA A 425 13.86 1.73 -17.28
N ARG A 426 14.13 0.43 -17.33
CA ARG A 426 15.10 -0.25 -16.45
C ARG A 426 16.07 -1.02 -17.33
N VAL A 427 17.36 -0.73 -17.23
CA VAL A 427 18.42 -1.52 -17.87
C VAL A 427 19.21 -2.26 -16.81
N ALA A 428 19.25 -3.58 -16.91
CA ALA A 428 20.01 -4.46 -16.05
C ALA A 428 21.12 -5.14 -16.86
N VAL A 429 22.35 -5.03 -16.36
CA VAL A 429 23.51 -5.77 -16.87
C VAL A 429 23.95 -6.76 -15.80
N VAL A 430 23.81 -8.04 -16.09
CA VAL A 430 24.26 -9.11 -15.21
C VAL A 430 25.73 -9.38 -15.48
N VAL A 431 26.59 -8.92 -14.57
CA VAL A 431 28.01 -9.24 -14.58
C VAL A 431 28.22 -10.45 -13.66
N CYS A 432 28.46 -11.62 -14.25
CA CYS A 432 28.95 -12.76 -13.50
C CYS A 432 30.43 -12.50 -13.15
N VAL A 433 30.71 -12.14 -11.90
CA VAL A 433 32.08 -12.13 -11.40
C VAL A 433 32.42 -13.56 -11.00
N GLU A 434 33.17 -14.26 -11.85
CA GLU A 434 33.86 -15.47 -11.40
C GLU A 434 34.88 -15.05 -10.33
N PRO A 435 34.86 -15.65 -9.12
CA PRO A 435 35.90 -15.37 -8.15
C PRO A 435 37.23 -15.79 -8.77
N ALA A 436 38.17 -14.85 -8.85
CA ALA A 436 39.52 -15.12 -9.30
C ALA A 436 40.04 -16.34 -8.55
N ALA A 437 40.40 -17.40 -9.30
CA ALA A 437 41.04 -18.56 -8.74
C ALA A 437 42.27 -18.09 -7.96
N ARG A 438 42.20 -18.10 -6.63
CA ARG A 438 43.42 -18.04 -5.82
C ARG A 438 44.21 -19.28 -6.19
N ARG A 439 45.29 -19.10 -6.96
CA ARG A 439 46.40 -20.04 -7.02
C ARG A 439 46.94 -20.15 -5.60
N ALA A 440 46.42 -21.08 -4.82
CA ALA A 440 47.09 -21.61 -3.65
C ALA A 440 47.47 -23.05 -4.00
N GLY A 441 48.77 -23.35 -3.86
CA GLY A 441 49.37 -24.61 -4.26
C GLY A 441 48.76 -25.81 -3.56
N PHE A 442 49.03 -26.97 -4.16
CA PHE A 442 48.94 -28.28 -3.55
C PHE A 442 49.42 -28.27 -2.09
N ASP A 443 48.65 -28.91 -1.21
CA ASP A 443 49.23 -29.88 -0.28
C ASP A 443 48.26 -31.03 -0.09
N ASP A 444 48.86 -32.23 -0.04
CA ASP A 444 48.22 -33.53 0.05
C ASP A 444 47.72 -33.79 1.48
N ASP A 445 46.82 -34.75 1.64
CA ASP A 445 46.30 -35.27 2.93
C ASP A 445 45.49 -34.32 3.83
N THR A 446 44.16 -34.38 3.71
CA THR A 446 43.22 -34.69 4.82
C THR A 446 41.76 -34.65 4.35
N HIS A 447 41.07 -35.78 4.43
CA HIS A 447 39.62 -35.87 4.20
C HIS A 447 38.82 -35.19 5.33
N ARG A 448 38.42 -33.92 5.15
CA ARG A 448 37.23 -33.32 5.79
C ARG A 448 36.60 -32.24 4.89
N PRO A 449 35.28 -32.24 4.64
CA PRO A 449 34.64 -31.15 3.91
C PRO A 449 34.52 -29.90 4.80
N LEU A 450 35.24 -28.84 4.45
CA LEU A 450 35.08 -27.50 5.01
C LEU A 450 33.80 -26.85 4.44
N ALA A 451 33.03 -26.24 5.32
CA ALA A 451 31.76 -25.56 5.03
C ALA A 451 31.91 -24.48 3.95
N GLN A 452 31.10 -24.55 2.90
CA GLN A 452 31.02 -23.54 1.85
C GLN A 452 30.24 -22.29 2.34
N PRO A 453 30.74 -21.06 2.13
CA PRO A 453 29.99 -19.85 2.41
C PRO A 453 28.96 -19.55 1.30
N VAL A 454 27.89 -18.89 1.73
CA VAL A 454 26.55 -18.67 1.13
C VAL A 454 26.51 -17.85 -0.19
N LEU A 455 27.63 -17.67 -0.91
CA LEU A 455 27.66 -16.88 -2.16
C LEU A 455 27.38 -17.67 -3.45
N PHE A 456 27.28 -19.00 -3.40
CA PHE A 456 27.14 -19.86 -4.59
C PHE A 456 25.72 -19.99 -5.16
N SER A 457 24.69 -19.46 -4.49
CA SER A 457 23.29 -19.78 -4.82
C SER A 457 22.67 -18.97 -5.98
N LEU A 458 23.24 -17.83 -6.42
CA LEU A 458 22.64 -17.02 -7.48
C LEU A 458 23.05 -17.46 -8.90
N CYS A 459 24.29 -17.94 -9.09
CA CYS A 459 24.76 -18.38 -10.41
C CYS A 459 24.16 -19.71 -10.88
N HIS A 460 23.82 -20.62 -9.96
CA HIS A 460 23.31 -21.94 -10.35
C HIS A 460 21.82 -21.96 -10.73
N ARG A 461 21.00 -21.06 -10.18
CA ARG A 461 19.58 -20.95 -10.57
C ARG A 461 19.39 -20.45 -12.01
N LEU A 462 20.37 -19.76 -12.58
CA LEU A 462 20.33 -19.29 -13.97
C LEU A 462 20.87 -20.31 -15.00
N ARG A 463 21.53 -21.40 -14.55
CA ARG A 463 21.91 -22.52 -15.44
C ARG A 463 20.78 -23.53 -15.68
N ALA A 464 19.81 -23.62 -14.78
CA ALA A 464 18.72 -24.61 -14.87
C ALA A 464 17.43 -24.10 -15.55
N GLY A 465 17.31 -22.80 -15.84
CA GLY A 465 16.12 -22.19 -16.45
C GLY A 465 15.97 -22.40 -17.96
N ALA A 466 16.67 -23.40 -18.53
CA ALA A 466 16.55 -23.79 -19.92
C ALA A 466 16.51 -25.33 -19.99
N MET A 467 15.43 -25.92 -19.49
CA MET A 467 14.90 -27.25 -19.86
C MET A 467 13.70 -27.58 -18.96
N ALA A 468 12.51 -27.40 -19.53
CA ALA A 468 11.21 -28.05 -19.28
C ALA A 468 10.09 -27.04 -19.51
#